data_AF-A0A4V3DQ08-F1
#
_entry.id   AF-A0A4V3DQ08-F1
#
_cell.length_a   1.000
_cell.length_b   1.000
_cell.length_c   1.000
_cell.angle_alpha   90.00
_cell.angle_beta   90.00
_cell.angle_gamma   90.00
#
_symmetry.space_group_name_H-M   'P 1'
#
loop_
_entity.id
_entity.type
_entity.pdbx_description
1 polymer ?
#
loop_
_entity_poly.entity_id
_entity_poly.type
_entity_poly.pdbx_seq_one_letter_code
_entity_poly.pdbx_strand_id
1 'polypeptide(L)'
;MNIPTLACELPDAVQEELVEQLFPMPDLPQACISLEASLARRLAEAKARLDRLEHQVDSRDLSALATARVEFALASRAMADELIARGLHALDKGD
;
A
#
# COMPACT_ATOMS: atom_id res chain seq x y z
N MET A 1 -8.05 39.59 14.35
CA MET A 1 -7.26 38.57 13.63
C MET A 1 -8.07 37.28 13.67
N ASN A 2 -8.91 37.08 12.66
CA ASN A 2 -9.92 36.01 12.62
C ASN A 2 -9.52 35.06 11.48
N ILE A 3 -9.20 33.80 11.79
CA ILE A 3 -8.87 32.77 10.80
C ILE A 3 -10.15 31.97 10.58
N PRO A 4 -10.75 31.95 9.37
CA PRO A 4 -11.92 31.13 9.14
C PRO A 4 -11.46 29.67 8.98
N THR A 5 -11.85 28.83 9.95
CA THR A 5 -11.84 27.38 9.82
C THR A 5 -12.82 27.00 8.72
N LEU A 6 -12.31 26.66 7.53
CA LEU A 6 -13.08 25.98 6.50
C LEU A 6 -13.29 24.53 6.96
N ALA A 7 -14.41 24.29 7.64
CA ALA A 7 -14.98 22.96 7.72
C ALA A 7 -15.45 22.59 6.30
N CYS A 8 -14.68 21.73 5.62
CA CYS A 8 -15.12 21.11 4.38
C CYS A 8 -16.21 20.09 4.72
N GLU A 9 -17.45 20.53 4.79
CA GLU A 9 -18.59 19.63 4.76
C GLU A 9 -18.80 19.22 3.29
N LEU A 10 -18.38 18.00 2.97
CA LEU A 10 -18.67 17.37 1.69
C LEU A 10 -20.17 17.04 1.64
N PRO A 11 -20.90 17.42 0.58
CA PRO A 11 -22.33 17.12 0.47
C PRO A 11 -22.56 15.62 0.26
N ASP A 12 -23.54 15.06 0.98
CA ASP A 12 -23.97 13.64 0.97
C ASP A 12 -24.13 13.04 -0.44
N ALA A 13 -24.45 13.86 -1.45
CA ALA A 13 -24.63 13.44 -2.83
C ALA A 13 -23.38 12.82 -3.47
N VAL A 14 -22.16 13.18 -3.03
CA VAL A 14 -20.91 12.61 -3.56
C VAL A 14 -20.63 11.23 -2.94
N GLN A 15 -21.18 10.96 -1.76
CA GLN A 15 -20.94 9.73 -1.01
C GLN A 15 -21.76 8.55 -1.55
N GLU A 16 -22.99 8.79 -2.01
CA GLU A 16 -23.82 7.73 -2.61
C GLU A 16 -23.33 7.32 -4.01
N GLU A 17 -22.82 8.24 -4.82
CA GLU A 17 -22.36 7.95 -6.19
C GLU A 17 -21.08 7.09 -6.21
N LEU A 18 -20.28 7.14 -5.15
CA LEU A 18 -19.09 6.28 -4.97
C LEU A 18 -19.42 4.83 -4.58
N VAL A 19 -20.62 4.56 -4.04
CA VAL A 19 -21.01 3.23 -3.56
C VAL A 19 -21.59 2.35 -4.69
N GLU A 20 -22.20 2.95 -5.71
CA GLU A 20 -22.75 2.20 -6.86
C GLU A 20 -21.72 1.84 -7.95
N GLN A 21 -20.52 2.43 -7.92
CA GLN A 21 -19.44 2.03 -8.83
C GLN A 21 -18.69 0.80 -8.30
N LEU A 22 -19.43 -0.28 -8.07
CA LEU A 22 -18.90 -1.64 -8.08
C LEU A 22 -18.50 -1.96 -9.52
N PHE A 23 -17.35 -1.43 -9.95
CA PHE A 23 -16.73 -1.85 -11.20
C PHE A 23 -16.65 -3.38 -11.19
N PRO A 24 -17.16 -4.09 -12.21
CA PRO A 24 -16.95 -5.52 -12.31
C PRO A 24 -15.44 -5.74 -12.33
N MET A 25 -14.94 -6.39 -11.29
CA MET A 25 -13.52 -6.71 -11.17
C MET A 25 -13.17 -7.52 -12.43
N PRO A 26 -12.28 -7.02 -13.31
CA PRO A 26 -11.86 -7.81 -14.45
C PRO A 26 -11.26 -9.10 -13.90
N ASP A 27 -11.61 -10.25 -14.48
CA ASP A 27 -11.02 -11.54 -14.15
C ASP A 27 -9.50 -11.46 -14.37
N LEU A 28 -8.80 -11.05 -13.31
CA LEU A 28 -7.36 -10.95 -13.30
C LEU A 28 -6.83 -12.38 -13.30
N PRO A 29 -5.90 -12.73 -14.19
CA PRO A 29 -5.38 -14.08 -14.25
C PRO A 29 -4.86 -14.47 -12.86
N GLN A 30 -5.27 -15.64 -12.37
CA GLN A 30 -5.01 -16.15 -11.01
C GLN A 30 -3.55 -16.00 -10.56
N ALA A 31 -2.60 -16.03 -11.51
CA ALA A 31 -1.17 -15.80 -11.29
C ALA A 31 -0.84 -14.38 -10.80
N CYS A 32 -1.55 -13.35 -11.28
CA CYS A 32 -1.39 -11.97 -10.84
C CYS A 32 -1.87 -11.76 -9.40
N ILE A 33 -3.00 -12.39 -9.03
CA ILE A 33 -3.52 -12.34 -7.65
C ILE A 33 -2.58 -13.07 -6.70
N SER A 34 -1.98 -14.18 -7.15
CA SER A 34 -1.03 -14.96 -6.36
C SER A 34 0.31 -14.24 -6.15
N LEU A 35 0.84 -13.55 -7.18
CA LEU A 35 2.05 -12.74 -7.07
C LEU A 35 1.84 -11.58 -6.08
N GLU A 36 0.70 -10.89 -6.18
CA GLU A 36 0.30 -9.82 -5.27
C GLU A 36 0.21 -10.31 -3.82
N ALA A 37 -0.42 -11.47 -3.57
CA ALA A 37 -0.50 -12.06 -2.24
C ALA A 37 0.90 -12.39 -1.67
N SER A 38 1.83 -12.84 -2.51
CA SER A 38 3.20 -13.15 -2.09
C SER A 38 4.00 -11.89 -1.72
N LEU A 39 3.88 -10.82 -2.51
CA LEU A 39 4.53 -9.54 -2.25
C LEU A 39 3.93 -8.85 -1.02
N ALA A 40 2.60 -8.86 -0.89
CA ALA A 40 1.89 -8.32 0.26
C ALA A 40 2.28 -9.05 1.55
N ARG A 41 2.36 -10.39 1.51
CA ARG A 41 2.82 -11.18 2.66
C ARG A 41 4.25 -10.80 3.05
N ARG A 42 5.17 -10.74 2.08
CA ARG A 42 6.56 -10.38 2.34
C ARG A 42 6.71 -8.98 2.92
N LEU A 43 5.92 -8.01 2.43
CA LEU A 43 5.86 -6.67 2.97
C LEU A 43 5.34 -6.65 4.40
N ALA A 44 4.26 -7.38 4.69
CA ALA A 44 3.68 -7.48 6.02
C ALA A 44 4.65 -8.09 7.03
N GLU A 45 5.36 -9.17 6.65
CA GLU A 45 6.37 -9.80 7.49
C GLU A 45 7.56 -8.86 7.77
N ALA A 46 8.06 -8.18 6.74
CA ALA A 46 9.13 -7.19 6.90
C ALA A 46 8.70 -6.03 7.80
N LYS A 47 7.47 -5.54 7.66
CA LYS A 47 6.91 -4.48 8.51
C LYS A 47 6.81 -4.94 9.96
N ALA A 48 6.23 -6.11 10.22
CA ALA A 48 6.07 -6.64 11.58
C ALA A 48 7.43 -6.84 12.28
N ARG A 49 8.45 -7.28 11.52
CA ARG A 49 9.83 -7.40 12.03
C ARG A 49 10.42 -6.04 12.38
N LEU A 50 10.27 -5.05 11.50
CA LEU A 50 10.75 -3.69 11.74
C LEU A 50 10.06 -3.08 12.96
N ASP A 51 8.73 -3.13 13.03
CA ASP A 51 7.94 -2.61 14.14
C ASP A 51 8.41 -3.23 15.47
N ARG A 52 8.62 -4.55 15.50
CA ARG A 52 9.11 -5.24 16.70
C ARG A 52 10.48 -4.72 17.14
N LEU A 53 11.41 -4.52 16.21
CA LEU A 53 12.76 -4.04 16.52
C LEU A 53 12.77 -2.56 16.94
N GLU A 54 11.88 -1.74 16.39
CA GLU A 54 11.74 -0.34 16.77
C GLU A 54 11.13 -0.16 18.17
N HIS A 55 10.24 -1.07 18.59
CA HIS A 55 9.67 -1.07 19.94
C HIS A 55 10.61 -1.67 21.01
N GLN A 56 11.60 -2.47 20.63
CA GLN A 56 12.58 -3.05 21.54
C GLN A 56 13.74 -2.10 21.80
N VAL A 57 13.47 -1.01 22.52
CA VAL A 57 14.45 0.06 22.84
C VAL A 57 15.62 -0.45 23.71
N ASP A 58 15.40 -1.52 24.47
CA ASP A 58 16.35 -2.02 25.47
C ASP A 58 17.43 -2.95 24.90
N SER A 59 17.16 -3.59 23.76
CA SER A 59 18.10 -4.50 23.08
C SER A 59 18.64 -3.77 21.85
N ARG A 60 19.69 -2.97 22.06
CA ARG A 60 20.28 -2.02 21.10
C ARG A 60 21.00 -2.69 19.91
N ASP A 61 20.40 -3.71 19.28
CA ASP A 61 20.92 -4.32 18.07
C ASP A 61 20.65 -3.42 16.85
N LEU A 62 21.47 -2.38 16.74
CA LEU A 62 21.42 -1.40 15.65
C LEU A 62 21.67 -2.06 14.28
N SER A 63 22.40 -3.18 14.24
CA SER A 63 22.66 -3.92 13.01
C SER A 63 21.41 -4.64 12.53
N ALA A 64 20.71 -5.34 13.44
CA ALA A 64 19.43 -5.96 13.12
C ALA A 64 18.38 -4.93 12.71
N LEU A 65 18.32 -3.79 13.39
CA LEU A 65 17.41 -2.70 13.05
C LEU A 65 17.70 -2.11 11.67
N ALA A 66 18.97 -1.84 11.35
CA ALA A 66 19.37 -1.35 10.03
C ALA A 66 19.01 -2.36 8.92
N THR A 67 19.23 -3.64 9.17
CA THR A 67 18.87 -4.72 8.24
C THR A 67 17.36 -4.76 8.01
N ALA A 68 16.55 -4.72 9.08
CA ALA A 68 15.09 -4.73 8.98
C ALA A 68 14.54 -3.52 8.21
N ARG A 69 15.15 -2.34 8.37
CA ARG A 69 14.78 -1.13 7.59
C ARG A 69 15.05 -1.31 6.11
N VAL A 70 16.20 -1.87 5.75
CA VAL A 70 16.56 -2.16 4.35
C VAL A 70 15.60 -3.20 3.76
N GLU A 71 15.31 -4.28 4.48
CA GLU A 71 14.37 -5.31 4.04
C GLU A 71 12.96 -4.75 3.81
N PHE A 72 12.46 -3.92 4.74
CA PHE A 72 11.16 -3.26 4.58
C PHE A 72 11.12 -2.33 3.37
N ALA A 73 12.17 -1.53 3.17
CA ALA A 73 12.26 -0.66 1.99
C ALA A 73 12.27 -1.45 0.68
N LEU A 74 13.00 -2.57 0.61
CA LEU A 74 13.05 -3.44 -0.56
C LEU A 74 11.70 -4.11 -0.84
N ALA A 75 11.02 -4.61 0.19
CA ALA A 75 9.70 -5.21 0.03
C ALA A 75 8.66 -4.17 -0.42
N SER A 76 8.72 -2.95 0.12
CA SER A 76 7.83 -1.86 -0.24
C SER A 76 8.02 -1.45 -1.70
N ARG A 77 9.28 -1.33 -2.13
CA ARG A 77 9.61 -1.03 -3.52
C ARG A 77 9.14 -2.14 -4.46
N ALA A 78 9.36 -3.41 -4.13
CA ALA A 78 8.89 -4.51 -4.97
C ALA A 78 7.36 -4.50 -5.15
N MET A 79 6.60 -4.18 -4.09
CA MET A 79 5.15 -4.02 -4.18
C MET A 79 4.76 -2.81 -5.04
N ALA A 80 5.45 -1.68 -4.88
CA ALA A 80 5.20 -0.48 -5.68
C ALA A 80 5.53 -0.71 -7.17
N ASP A 81 6.65 -1.35 -7.47
CA ASP A 81 7.08 -1.70 -8.83
C ASP A 81 6.01 -2.58 -9.52
N GLU A 82 5.46 -3.57 -8.80
CA GLU A 82 4.36 -4.42 -9.30
C GLU A 82 3.07 -3.60 -9.56
N LEU A 83 2.67 -2.74 -8.63
CA LEU A 83 1.49 -1.89 -8.81
C LEU A 83 1.65 -0.92 -9.98
N ILE A 84 2.85 -0.35 -10.16
CA ILE A 84 3.18 0.53 -11.29
C ILE A 84 3.12 -0.25 -12.60
N ALA A 85 3.74 -1.44 -12.67
CA ALA A 85 3.67 -2.28 -13.87
C ALA A 85 2.23 -2.57 -14.27
N ARG A 86 1.35 -2.86 -13.29
CA ARG A 86 -0.08 -3.09 -13.55
C ARG A 86 -0.81 -1.82 -13.99
N GLY A 87 -0.52 -0.67 -13.38
CA GLY A 87 -1.08 0.62 -13.79
C GLY A 87 -0.68 1.01 -15.22
N LEU A 88 0.56 0.73 -15.62
CA LEU A 88 1.04 0.95 -16.98
C LEU A 88 0.37 0.02 -18.01
N HIS A 89 0.15 -1.26 -17.66
CA HIS A 89 -0.57 -2.20 -18.53
C HIS A 89 -2.08 -1.90 -18.66
N ALA A 90 -2.68 -1.20 -17.70
CA ALA A 90 -4.07 -0.78 -17.79
C ALA A 90 -4.27 0.39 -18.79
N LEU A 91 -3.26 1.25 -18.96
CA LEU A 91 -3.30 2.39 -19.88
C LEU A 91 -3.11 1.96 -21.35
N ASP A 92 -2.33 0.89 -21.59
CA ASP A 92 -1.95 0.39 -22.92
C ASP A 92 -3.05 -0.44 -23.61
N LYS A 93 -4.15 -0.75 -22.91
CA LYS A 93 -5.28 -1.55 -23.43
C LYS A 93 -6.52 -0.74 -23.81
N GLY A 94 -6.44 0.59 -23.78
CA GLY A 94 -7.51 1.48 -24.22
C GLY A 94 -7.29 1.99 -25.64
N ASP A 95 -7.60 1.16 -26.65
CA ASP A 95 -7.83 1.54 -28.06
C ASP A 95 -9.10 0.86 -28.58
#